data_AF-A0A6G3TUN4-F1
#
_entry.id   AF-A0A6G3TUN4-F1
#
_cell.length_a   1.000
_cell.length_b   1.000
_cell.length_c   1.000
_cell.angle_alpha   90.00
_cell.angle_beta   90.00
_cell.angle_gamma   90.00
#
_symmetry.space_group_name_H-M   'P 1'
#
loop_
_entity.id
_entity.type
_entity.pdbx_description
1 polymer ?
#
loop_
_entity_poly.entity_id
_entity_poly.type
_entity_poly.pdbx_seq_one_letter_code
_entity_poly.pdbx_strand_id
1 'polypeptide(L)'
;IVVMTPQGIRHTHPDPARIGGRYVGTIAPAASGGTVRETVNGRLGPSTRAVVPVADDDGDVLGLVAAGITLHSVGDTADGRLPLLLGAAAGALLLSLAGTVLVSRRLRRLTHGLEPAEMTRMY
;
A
#
# COMPACT_ATOMS: atom_id res chain seq x y z
N ILE A 1 8.50 -5.79 -18.60
CA ILE A 1 9.05 -7.14 -18.86
C ILE A 1 10.43 -6.97 -19.49
N VAL A 2 11.40 -7.80 -19.13
CA VAL A 2 12.78 -7.77 -19.64
C VAL A 2 13.15 -9.20 -20.04
N VAL A 3 13.55 -9.40 -21.29
CA VAL A 3 14.07 -10.67 -21.82
C VAL A 3 15.59 -10.57 -21.86
N MET A 4 16.30 -11.60 -21.43
CA MET A 4 17.75 -11.61 -21.37
C MET A 4 18.35 -13.00 -21.64
N THR A 5 19.63 -13.03 -21.98
CA THR A 5 20.39 -14.29 -22.11
C THR A 5 20.60 -14.96 -20.74
N PRO A 6 20.99 -16.26 -20.68
CA PRO A 6 21.35 -16.93 -19.42
C PRO A 6 22.50 -16.24 -18.67
N GLN A 7 23.37 -15.52 -19.39
CA GLN A 7 24.47 -14.71 -18.82
C GLN A 7 23.99 -13.33 -18.33
N GLY A 8 22.70 -13.02 -18.50
CA GLY A 8 22.06 -11.79 -18.04
C GLY A 8 22.16 -10.60 -18.99
N ILE A 9 22.43 -10.80 -20.29
CA ILE A 9 22.48 -9.69 -21.26
C ILE A 9 21.06 -9.36 -21.73
N ARG A 10 20.62 -8.10 -21.55
CA ARG A 10 19.25 -7.69 -21.85
C ARG A 10 19.01 -7.52 -23.35
N HIS A 11 18.00 -8.21 -23.88
CA HIS A 11 17.47 -7.96 -25.22
C HIS A 11 16.34 -6.93 -25.23
N THR A 12 15.58 -6.84 -24.14
CA THR A 12 14.49 -5.86 -24.02
C THR A 12 14.57 -5.10 -22.70
N HIS A 13 14.17 -3.84 -22.70
CA HIS A 13 14.05 -3.04 -21.48
C HIS A 13 13.12 -1.83 -21.73
N PRO A 14 12.32 -1.38 -20.75
CA PRO A 14 11.49 -0.18 -20.91
C PRO A 14 12.29 1.09 -21.21
N ASP A 15 13.52 1.15 -20.71
CA ASP A 15 14.52 2.17 -21.03
C ASP A 15 15.50 1.61 -22.09
N PRO A 16 15.45 2.10 -23.36
CA PRO A 16 16.27 1.60 -24.46
C PRO A 16 17.78 1.70 -24.21
N ALA A 17 18.25 2.68 -23.43
CA ALA A 17 19.66 2.85 -23.11
C ALA A 17 20.25 1.69 -22.28
N ARG A 18 19.38 0.82 -21.75
CA ARG A 18 19.75 -0.33 -20.92
C ARG A 18 19.80 -1.65 -21.69
N ILE A 19 19.36 -1.65 -22.95
CA ILE A 19 19.43 -2.82 -23.84
C ILE A 19 20.91 -3.11 -24.15
N GLY A 20 21.29 -4.38 -24.19
CA GLY A 20 22.68 -4.83 -24.32
C GLY A 20 23.49 -4.78 -23.01
N GLY A 21 23.00 -4.10 -21.98
CA GLY A 21 23.62 -4.07 -20.66
C GLY A 21 23.30 -5.32 -19.82
N ARG A 22 24.17 -5.62 -18.86
CA ARG A 22 23.97 -6.74 -17.91
C ARG A 22 22.83 -6.44 -16.94
N TYR A 23 21.93 -7.39 -16.72
CA TYR A 23 20.85 -7.32 -15.73
C TYR A 23 21.42 -7.17 -14.32
N VAL A 24 20.72 -6.42 -13.47
CA VAL A 24 21.12 -6.17 -12.08
C VAL A 24 20.04 -6.79 -11.19
N GLY A 25 20.40 -7.90 -10.55
CA GLY A 25 19.52 -8.70 -9.69
C GLY A 25 19.94 -10.18 -9.70
N THR A 26 19.24 -11.01 -8.94
CA THR A 26 19.55 -12.44 -8.83
C THR A 26 19.02 -13.22 -10.04
N ILE A 27 19.92 -13.82 -10.83
CA ILE A 27 19.57 -14.62 -12.01
C ILE A 27 20.08 -16.06 -11.96
N ALA A 28 21.07 -16.37 -11.12
CA ALA A 28 21.73 -17.68 -11.12
C ALA A 28 20.78 -18.88 -10.91
N PRO A 29 19.80 -18.83 -9.97
CA PRO A 29 18.85 -19.93 -9.83
C PRO A 29 17.90 -20.06 -11.03
N ALA A 30 17.62 -18.96 -11.73
CA ALA A 30 16.83 -19.01 -12.96
C ALA A 30 17.62 -19.59 -14.12
N ALA A 31 18.91 -19.25 -14.23
CA ALA A 31 19.81 -19.82 -15.22
C ALA A 31 20.03 -21.33 -15.05
N SER A 32 19.83 -21.88 -13.84
CA SER A 32 19.87 -23.32 -13.57
C SER A 32 18.50 -24.02 -13.69
N GLY A 33 17.51 -23.38 -14.32
CA GLY A 33 16.16 -23.96 -14.52
C GLY A 33 15.17 -23.73 -13.38
N GLY A 34 15.57 -23.06 -12.30
CA GLY A 34 14.69 -22.68 -11.19
C GLY A 34 13.92 -21.38 -11.43
N THR A 35 13.09 -20.95 -10.49
CA THR A 35 12.43 -19.63 -10.55
C THR A 35 12.91 -18.76 -9.40
N VAL A 36 13.23 -17.50 -9.67
CA VAL A 36 13.62 -16.52 -8.64
C VAL A 36 12.47 -15.55 -8.43
N ARG A 37 12.04 -15.35 -7.18
CA ARG A 37 11.22 -14.20 -6.78
C ARG A 37 12.01 -13.37 -5.79
N GLU A 38 12.25 -12.12 -6.15
CA GLU A 38 13.01 -11.19 -5.32
C GLU A 38 12.26 -9.87 -5.20
N THR A 39 12.22 -9.33 -3.99
CA THR A 39 11.75 -7.96 -3.75
C THR A 39 12.96 -7.04 -3.79
N VAL A 40 13.11 -6.31 -4.89
CA VAL A 40 14.21 -5.37 -5.10
C VAL A 40 13.70 -3.95 -4.87
N ASN A 41 14.37 -3.20 -4.02
CA ASN A 41 14.15 -1.76 -3.87
C ASN A 41 14.69 -1.04 -5.10
N GLY A 42 13.81 -0.67 -6.03
CA GLY A 42 14.15 0.10 -7.22
C GLY A 42 14.03 1.60 -6.98
N ARG A 43 14.43 2.39 -7.98
CA ARG A 43 14.23 3.86 -7.99
C ARG A 43 12.75 4.28 -7.86
N LEU A 44 11.82 3.39 -8.21
CA LEU A 44 10.38 3.62 -8.19
C LEU A 44 9.70 3.00 -6.94
N GLY A 45 10.47 2.61 -5.92
CA GLY A 45 9.97 1.92 -4.73
C GLY A 45 10.27 0.40 -4.71
N PRO A 46 9.79 -0.32 -3.68
CA PRO A 46 9.91 -1.77 -3.62
C PRO A 46 9.25 -2.40 -4.85
N SER A 47 9.94 -3.31 -5.52
CA SER A 47 9.44 -4.01 -6.71
C SER A 47 9.64 -5.50 -6.52
N THR A 48 8.56 -6.27 -6.52
CA THR A 48 8.66 -7.73 -6.57
C THR A 48 8.86 -8.14 -8.02
N ARG A 49 9.95 -8.85 -8.28
CA ARG A 49 10.35 -9.33 -9.59
C ARG A 49 10.39 -10.85 -9.57
N ALA A 50 9.79 -11.46 -10.58
CA ALA A 50 9.95 -12.87 -10.88
C ALA A 50 10.89 -13.01 -12.08
N VAL A 51 11.89 -13.87 -11.98
CA VAL A 51 12.77 -14.28 -13.09
C VAL A 51 12.54 -15.76 -13.33
N VAL A 52 12.16 -16.09 -14.56
CA VAL A 52 11.86 -17.46 -14.99
C VAL A 52 12.72 -17.84 -16.19
N PRO A 53 13.16 -19.11 -16.29
CA PRO A 53 13.87 -19.63 -17.44
C PRO A 53 12.93 -19.83 -18.62
N VAL A 54 13.48 -19.70 -19.81
CA VAL A 54 12.95 -20.21 -21.06
C VAL A 54 13.84 -21.38 -21.42
N ALA A 55 13.29 -22.59 -21.35
CA ALA A 55 13.99 -23.82 -21.70
C ALA A 55 13.42 -24.41 -22.99
N ASP A 56 14.22 -25.23 -23.68
CA ASP A 56 13.73 -26.07 -24.79
C ASP A 56 13.06 -27.36 -24.27
N ASP A 57 12.66 -28.22 -25.21
CA ASP A 57 12.01 -29.50 -24.91
C ASP A 57 12.94 -30.49 -24.18
N ASP A 58 14.26 -30.31 -24.28
CA ASP A 58 15.28 -31.13 -23.64
C ASP A 58 15.64 -30.59 -22.23
N GLY A 59 15.16 -29.40 -21.86
CA GLY A 59 15.33 -28.77 -20.56
C GLY A 59 16.51 -27.80 -20.49
N ASP A 60 17.16 -27.50 -21.62
CA ASP A 60 18.29 -26.57 -21.67
C ASP A 60 17.79 -25.12 -21.63
N VAL A 61 18.32 -24.32 -20.69
CA VAL A 61 17.90 -22.92 -20.50
C VAL A 61 18.48 -22.03 -21.61
N LEU A 62 17.64 -21.69 -22.59
CA LEU A 62 17.97 -20.83 -23.73
C LEU A 62 17.95 -19.32 -23.38
N GLY A 63 17.21 -18.93 -22.35
CA GLY A 63 17.06 -17.53 -21.96
C GLY A 63 16.32 -17.33 -20.65
N LEU A 64 16.21 -16.07 -20.22
CA LEU A 64 15.54 -15.69 -18.99
C LEU A 64 14.54 -14.55 -19.25
N VAL A 65 13.40 -14.60 -18.57
CA VAL A 65 12.39 -13.53 -18.59
C VAL A 65 12.20 -13.00 -17.18
N ALA A 66 12.42 -11.70 -17.01
CA ALA A 66 12.13 -10.97 -15.79
C ALA A 66 10.85 -10.13 -15.94
N ALA A 67 9.85 -10.44 -15.12
CA ALA A 67 8.63 -9.64 -14.98
C ALA A 67 8.59 -9.08 -13.55
N GLY A 68 8.56 -7.76 -13.45
CA GLY A 68 8.43 -7.06 -12.17
C GLY A 68 7.19 -6.20 -12.18
N ILE A 69 6.46 -6.22 -11.06
CA ILE A 69 5.42 -5.24 -10.76
C ILE A 69 6.07 -4.27 -9.76
N THR A 70 6.07 -2.98 -10.09
CA THR A 70 6.39 -1.97 -9.07
C THR A 70 5.30 -2.09 -8.02
N LEU A 71 5.66 -2.43 -6.77
CA LEU A 71 4.76 -2.27 -5.65
C LEU A 71 4.69 -0.76 -5.45
N HIS A 72 3.77 -0.11 -6.15
CA HIS A 72 3.40 1.25 -5.80
C HIS A 72 3.04 1.22 -4.33
N SER A 73 3.68 2.09 -3.57
CA SER A 73 3.52 2.23 -2.13
C SER A 73 2.06 1.98 -1.76
N VAL A 74 1.82 0.92 -0.99
CA VAL A 74 0.52 0.72 -0.33
C VAL A 74 0.22 1.89 0.64
N GLY A 75 1.16 2.82 0.81
CA GLY A 75 0.98 4.13 1.47
C GLY A 75 0.06 5.10 0.73
N ASP A 76 -0.03 5.07 -0.61
CA ASP A 76 -0.84 6.07 -1.34
C ASP A 76 -2.35 5.77 -1.24
N THR A 77 -2.72 4.52 -0.95
CA THR A 77 -4.13 4.15 -0.70
C THR A 77 -4.61 4.59 0.69
N ALA A 78 -3.68 4.91 1.61
CA ALA A 78 -4.03 5.49 2.90
C ALA A 78 -4.48 6.95 2.72
N ASP A 79 -3.85 7.70 1.81
CA ASP A 79 -4.12 9.14 1.61
C ASP A 79 -5.52 9.44 1.07
N GLY A 80 -6.14 8.53 0.32
CA GLY A 80 -7.49 8.75 -0.21
C GLY A 80 -8.62 8.49 0.80
N ARG A 81 -8.43 7.58 1.77
CA ARG A 81 -9.51 7.13 2.68
C ARG A 81 -9.40 7.67 4.10
N LEU A 82 -8.18 8.00 4.55
CA LEU A 82 -7.95 8.60 5.88
C LEU A 82 -8.71 9.92 6.09
N PRO A 83 -8.73 10.87 5.14
CA PRO A 83 -9.43 12.14 5.35
C PRO A 83 -10.94 11.95 5.51
N LEU A 84 -11.53 11.00 4.77
CA LEU A 84 -12.96 10.70 4.86
C LEU A 84 -13.31 10.04 6.20
N LEU A 85 -12.50 9.08 6.67
CA LEU A 85 -12.71 8.43 7.96
C LEU A 85 -12.54 9.42 9.12
N LEU A 86 -11.50 10.25 9.09
CA LEU A 86 -11.28 11.30 10.09
C LEU A 86 -12.40 12.34 10.05
N GLY A 87 -12.84 12.74 8.85
CA GLY A 87 -13.96 13.66 8.66
C GLY A 87 -15.27 13.10 9.20
N ALA A 88 -15.57 11.82 8.94
CA ALA A 88 -16.76 11.15 9.46
C ALA A 88 -16.71 11.01 10.99
N ALA A 89 -15.55 10.63 11.55
CA ALA A 89 -15.36 10.54 13.00
C ALA A 89 -15.52 11.92 13.68
N ALA A 90 -14.90 12.97 13.13
CA ALA A 90 -15.06 14.33 13.61
C ALA A 90 -16.52 14.81 13.51
N GLY A 91 -17.20 14.51 12.40
CA GLY A 91 -18.62 14.83 12.22
C GLY A 91 -19.53 14.15 13.24
N ALA A 92 -19.33 12.86 13.49
CA ALA A 92 -20.09 12.10 14.50
C ALA A 92 -19.87 12.65 15.92
N LEU A 93 -18.64 13.04 16.25
CA LEU A 93 -18.30 13.66 17.54
C LEU A 93 -18.97 15.02 17.71
N LEU A 94 -18.92 15.88 16.68
CA LEU A 94 -19.57 17.19 16.71
C LEU A 94 -21.09 17.06 16.84
N LEU A 95 -21.72 16.13 16.13
CA LEU A 95 -23.15 15.87 16.23
C LEU A 95 -23.54 15.38 17.64
N SER A 96 -22.75 14.48 18.23
CA SER A 96 -22.99 13.97 19.58
C SER A 96 -22.87 15.07 20.64
N LEU A 97 -21.85 15.91 20.52
CA LEU A 97 -21.64 17.04 21.44
C LEU A 97 -22.73 18.10 21.28
N ALA A 98 -23.08 18.46 20.04
CA ALA A 98 -24.17 19.39 19.76
C ALA A 98 -25.51 18.89 20.29
N GLY A 99 -25.83 17.61 20.08
CA GLY A 99 -27.02 16.97 20.64
C GLY A 99 -27.04 17.04 22.17
N THR A 100 -25.94 16.70 22.82
CA THR A 100 -25.81 16.76 24.29
C THR A 100 -26.00 18.18 24.82
N VAL A 101 -25.40 19.18 24.18
CA VAL A 101 -25.52 20.59 24.58
C VAL A 101 -26.94 21.10 24.34
N LEU A 102 -27.56 20.77 23.22
CA LEU A 102 -28.94 21.18 22.91
C LEU A 102 -29.93 20.56 23.89
N VAL A 103 -29.83 19.27 24.17
CA VAL A 103 -30.67 18.58 25.17
C VAL A 103 -30.44 19.19 26.54
N SER A 104 -29.19 19.38 26.96
CA SER A 104 -28.84 20.02 28.24
C SER A 104 -29.36 21.45 28.36
N ARG A 105 -29.34 22.23 27.28
CA ARG A 105 -29.88 23.59 27.25
C ARG A 105 -31.40 23.60 27.26
N ARG A 106 -32.03 22.68 26.53
CA ARG A 106 -33.50 22.53 26.49
C ARG A 106 -34.03 22.11 27.87
N LEU A 107 -33.38 21.14 28.51
CA LEU A 107 -33.67 20.75 29.89
C LEU A 107 -33.55 21.93 30.84
N ARG A 108 -32.44 22.67 30.82
CA ARG A 108 -32.25 23.88 31.66
C ARG A 108 -33.30 24.97 31.41
N ARG A 109 -33.69 25.20 30.15
CA ARG A 109 -34.74 26.16 29.81
C ARG A 109 -36.12 25.71 30.26
N LEU A 110 -36.42 24.42 30.18
CA LEU A 110 -37.70 23.85 30.62
C LEU A 110 -37.80 23.69 32.14
N THR A 111 -36.67 23.52 32.83
CA THR A 111 -36.59 23.45 34.30
C THR A 111 -36.31 24.82 34.95
N HIS A 112 -36.33 25.92 34.18
CA HIS A 112 -36.15 27.29 34.68
C HIS A 112 -34.95 27.47 35.64
N GLY A 113 -33.84 26.75 35.42
CA GLY A 113 -32.62 26.94 36.20
C GLY A 113 -32.64 26.36 37.62
N LEU A 114 -33.35 25.26 37.87
CA LEU A 114 -33.09 24.47 39.08
C LEU A 114 -31.73 23.77 38.94
N GLU A 115 -30.71 24.38 39.56
CA GLU A 115 -29.41 23.74 39.76
C GLU A 115 -29.60 22.40 40.50
N PRO A 116 -29.00 21.30 40.00
CA PRO A 116 -28.97 20.03 40.73
C PRO A 116 -28.26 20.08 42.09
N ALA A 117 -27.67 21.22 42.48
CA ALA A 117 -26.88 21.38 43.69
C ALA A 117 -27.71 21.58 44.98
N GLU A 118 -29.02 21.84 44.89
CA GLU A 118 -29.85 22.10 46.09
C GLU A 118 -30.70 20.90 46.54
N MET A 119 -30.73 19.79 45.78
CA MET A 119 -31.47 18.58 46.19
C MET A 119 -30.78 17.76 47.29
N THR A 120 -29.53 18.07 47.65
CA THR A 120 -28.80 17.35 48.72
C THR A 120 -29.09 17.89 50.13
N ARG A 121 -29.97 18.90 50.28
CA ARG A 121 -30.30 19.47 51.61
C ARG A 121 -31.65 19.03 52.19
N MET A 122 -32.25 17.97 51.64
CA MET A 122 -33.46 17.32 52.17
C MET A 122 -33.28 15.81 52.39
N TYR A 123 -32.10 15.40 52.85
CA TYR A 123 -31.89 14.18 53.63
C TYR A 123 -30.81 14.46 54.68
#